data_AF-A0A1I8CNI5-F1
#
_entry.id   AF-A0A1I8CNI5-F1
#
_cell.length_a   1.000
_cell.length_b   1.000
_cell.length_c   1.000
_cell.angle_alpha   90.00
_cell.angle_beta   90.00
_cell.angle_gamma   90.00
#
_symmetry.space_group_name_H-M   'P 1'
#
loop_
_entity.id
_entity.type
_entity.pdbx_description
1 polymer ?
#
loop_
_entity_poly.entity_id
_entity_poly.type
_entity_poly.pdbx_seq_one_letter_code
_entity_poly.pdbx_strand_id
1 'polypeptide(L)'
;MEAKTIEKHVQIKLNVLARSLKDYQCYNKEVISTIARIEKMKENSTIDPYDIKKAGDVLDETKSMVVDAMRRIEDAKSKFMEVFDVKAASEEKDGEASDYDIFCVKALTTIKEATDLIENHHGKSK
;
A
#
# COMPACT_ATOMS: atom_id res chain seq x y z
N MET A 1 16.73 -32.54 6.46
CA MET A 1 15.99 -31.38 5.91
C MET A 1 16.80 -30.15 6.26
N GLU A 2 17.30 -29.42 5.27
CA GLU A 2 17.96 -28.14 5.56
C GLU A 2 16.92 -27.14 6.08
N ALA A 3 17.24 -26.45 7.16
CA ALA A 3 16.38 -25.39 7.70
C ALA A 3 16.33 -24.24 6.69
N LYS A 4 15.14 -23.97 6.15
CA LYS A 4 14.93 -22.90 5.17
C LYS A 4 15.18 -21.56 5.87
N THR A 5 16.23 -20.86 5.45
CA THR A 5 16.64 -19.59 6.06
C THR A 5 16.11 -18.41 5.24
N ILE A 6 15.73 -17.32 5.90
CA ILE A 6 15.24 -16.11 5.21
C ILE A 6 16.44 -15.40 4.59
N GLU A 7 16.45 -15.33 3.27
CA GLU A 7 17.47 -14.56 2.57
C GLU A 7 17.25 -13.05 2.79
N LYS A 8 18.31 -12.35 3.21
CA LYS A 8 18.25 -10.93 3.54
C LYS A 8 17.65 -10.07 2.43
N HIS A 9 17.97 -10.40 1.17
CA HIS A 9 17.47 -9.65 0.02
C HIS A 9 15.94 -9.80 -0.16
N VAL A 10 15.38 -10.98 0.15
CA VAL A 10 13.93 -11.26 0.14
C VAL A 10 13.25 -10.43 1.24
N GLN A 11 13.82 -10.40 2.44
CA GLN A 11 13.32 -9.59 3.55
C GLN A 11 13.32 -8.07 3.22
N ILE A 12 14.37 -7.59 2.56
CA ILE A 12 14.46 -6.19 2.11
C ILE A 12 13.33 -5.86 1.14
N LYS A 13 13.11 -6.70 0.12
CA LYS A 13 12.03 -6.50 -0.87
C LYS A 13 10.64 -6.54 -0.23
N LEU A 14 10.39 -7.46 0.70
CA LEU A 14 9.14 -7.47 1.47
C LEU A 14 8.94 -6.16 2.25
N ASN A 15 10.00 -5.66 2.89
CA ASN A 15 9.92 -4.41 3.65
C ASN A 15 9.71 -3.18 2.75
N VAL A 16 10.23 -3.19 1.51
CA VAL A 16 9.94 -2.14 0.52
C VAL A 16 8.46 -2.14 0.13
N LEU A 17 7.89 -3.31 -0.14
CA LEU A 17 6.46 -3.45 -0.43
C LEU A 17 5.60 -2.96 0.75
N ALA A 18 5.91 -3.43 1.97
CA ALA A 18 5.17 -3.05 3.17
C ALA A 18 5.23 -1.54 3.48
N ARG A 19 6.36 -0.87 3.22
CA ARG A 19 6.43 0.59 3.37
C ARG A 19 5.62 1.33 2.31
N SER A 20 5.68 0.86 1.06
CA SER A 20 4.90 1.47 -0.03
C SER A 20 3.39 1.41 0.24
N LEU A 21 2.90 0.30 0.82
CA LEU A 21 1.52 0.18 1.30
C LEU A 21 1.18 1.22 2.38
N LYS A 22 2.07 1.42 3.36
CA LYS A 22 1.87 2.43 4.41
C LYS A 22 1.87 3.85 3.88
N ASP A 23 2.74 4.17 2.92
CA ASP A 23 2.74 5.47 2.25
C ASP A 23 1.40 5.74 1.57
N TYR A 24 0.90 4.77 0.80
CA TYR A 24 -0.41 4.86 0.16
C TYR A 24 -1.55 5.09 1.16
N GLN A 25 -1.55 4.34 2.27
CA GLN A 25 -2.54 4.52 3.35
C GLN A 25 -2.47 5.92 3.96
N CYS A 26 -1.26 6.47 4.14
CA CYS A 26 -1.07 7.82 4.68
C CYS A 26 -1.64 8.88 3.72
N TYR A 27 -1.27 8.80 2.44
CA TYR A 27 -1.75 9.75 1.43
C TYR A 27 -3.26 9.66 1.23
N ASN A 28 -3.86 8.46 1.29
CA ASN A 28 -5.32 8.32 1.22
C ASN A 28 -6.03 8.97 2.40
N LYS A 29 -5.51 8.81 3.63
CA LYS A 29 -6.05 9.49 4.80
C LYS A 29 -5.98 11.00 4.64
N GLU A 30 -4.88 11.49 4.10
CA GLU A 30 -4.70 12.92 3.82
C GLU A 30 -5.74 13.43 2.80
N VAL A 31 -5.92 12.72 1.67
CA VAL A 31 -6.96 13.03 0.67
C VAL A 31 -8.34 13.13 1.32
N ILE A 32 -8.73 12.13 2.13
CA ILE A 32 -10.04 12.12 2.82
C ILE A 32 -10.17 13.31 3.76
N SER A 33 -9.12 13.60 4.54
CA SER A 33 -9.13 14.71 5.50
C SER A 33 -9.22 16.07 4.81
N THR A 34 -8.54 16.23 3.66
CA THR A 34 -8.52 17.47 2.88
C THR A 34 -9.85 17.69 2.17
N ILE A 35 -10.49 16.64 1.63
CA ILE A 35 -11.85 16.71 1.09
C ILE A 35 -12.84 17.21 2.17
N ALA A 36 -12.85 16.56 3.34
CA ALA A 36 -13.74 16.93 4.43
C ALA A 36 -13.49 18.37 4.92
N ARG A 37 -12.23 18.82 4.91
CA ARG A 37 -11.87 20.22 5.22
C ARG A 37 -12.44 21.18 4.16
N ILE A 38 -12.28 20.88 2.87
CA ILE A 38 -12.79 21.72 1.78
C ILE A 38 -14.32 21.82 1.83
N GLU A 39 -15.02 20.73 2.11
CA GLU A 39 -16.49 20.72 2.26
C GLU A 39 -16.93 21.66 3.38
N LYS A 40 -16.31 21.57 4.56
CA LYS A 40 -16.55 22.52 5.67
C LYS A 40 -16.23 23.96 5.30
N MET A 41 -15.19 24.19 4.48
CA MET A 41 -14.85 25.53 4.02
C MET A 41 -15.95 26.11 3.10
N LYS A 42 -16.54 25.27 2.25
CA LYS A 42 -17.64 25.68 1.34
C LYS A 42 -18.94 25.98 2.07
N GLU A 43 -19.18 25.35 3.20
CA GLU A 43 -20.36 25.61 4.06
C GLU A 43 -20.27 26.96 4.79
N ASN A 44 -19.05 27.48 4.99
CA ASN A 44 -18.83 28.74 5.67
C ASN A 44 -18.75 29.91 4.67
N SER A 45 -19.82 30.70 4.60
CA SER A 45 -19.94 31.87 3.70
C SER A 45 -18.95 33.01 3.98
N THR A 46 -18.20 32.96 5.08
CA THR A 46 -17.17 33.97 5.43
C THR A 46 -15.78 33.65 4.91
N ILE A 47 -15.56 32.45 4.37
CA ILE A 47 -14.26 32.03 3.83
C ILE A 47 -14.11 32.52 2.38
N ASP A 48 -12.94 33.05 2.06
CA ASP A 48 -12.61 33.54 0.72
C ASP A 48 -12.63 32.39 -0.32
N PRO A 49 -13.30 32.54 -1.47
CA PRO A 49 -13.24 31.59 -2.57
C PRO A 49 -11.81 31.21 -3.01
N TYR A 50 -10.85 32.12 -2.91
CA TYR A 50 -9.45 31.86 -3.20
C TYR A 50 -8.84 30.81 -2.26
N ASP A 51 -9.18 30.85 -0.97
CA ASP A 51 -8.68 29.87 0.01
C ASP A 51 -9.25 28.47 -0.27
N ILE A 52 -10.52 28.40 -0.69
CA ILE A 52 -11.16 27.14 -1.11
C ILE A 52 -10.46 26.59 -2.36
N LYS A 53 -10.18 27.45 -3.34
CA LYS A 53 -9.45 27.05 -4.56
C LYS A 53 -8.07 26.51 -4.23
N LYS A 54 -7.30 27.23 -3.41
CA LYS A 54 -5.96 26.81 -3.01
C LYS A 54 -5.96 25.48 -2.26
N ALA A 55 -6.95 25.25 -1.40
CA ALA A 55 -7.12 23.94 -0.76
C ALA A 55 -7.43 22.83 -1.78
N GLY A 56 -8.18 23.14 -2.84
CA GLY A 56 -8.41 22.26 -3.98
C GLY A 56 -7.13 21.92 -4.75
N ASP A 57 -6.28 22.91 -5.01
CA ASP A 57 -4.99 22.69 -5.69
C ASP A 57 -4.11 21.72 -4.88
N VAL A 58 -4.03 21.91 -3.55
CA VAL A 58 -3.33 20.99 -2.64
C VAL A 58 -3.94 19.59 -2.68
N LEU A 59 -5.27 19.47 -2.72
CA LEU A 59 -5.93 18.17 -2.82
C LEU A 59 -5.52 17.42 -4.09
N ASP A 60 -5.39 18.11 -5.22
CA ASP A 60 -5.01 17.48 -6.49
C ASP A 60 -3.53 17.07 -6.51
N GLU A 61 -2.65 17.82 -5.84
CA GLU A 61 -1.28 17.39 -5.57
C GLU A 61 -1.25 16.12 -4.69
N THR A 62 -2.02 16.08 -3.60
CA THR A 62 -2.10 14.89 -2.73
C THR A 62 -2.64 13.67 -3.47
N LYS A 63 -3.66 13.84 -4.33
CA LYS A 63 -4.16 12.74 -5.18
C LYS A 63 -3.09 12.21 -6.13
N SER A 64 -2.25 13.08 -6.67
CA SER A 64 -1.13 12.69 -7.54
C SER A 64 -0.14 11.79 -6.79
N MET A 65 0.09 12.06 -5.49
CA MET A 65 0.92 11.21 -4.62
C MET A 65 0.32 9.82 -4.40
N VAL A 66 -1.02 9.71 -4.33
CA VAL A 66 -1.70 8.40 -4.23
C VAL A 66 -1.46 7.57 -5.49
N VAL A 67 -1.52 8.18 -6.68
CA VAL A 67 -1.24 7.51 -7.95
C VAL A 67 0.22 7.06 -8.03
N ASP A 68 1.16 7.90 -7.61
CA ASP A 68 2.58 7.50 -7.54
C ASP A 68 2.81 6.33 -6.59
N ALA A 69 2.26 6.41 -5.37
CA ALA A 69 2.37 5.33 -4.38
C ALA A 69 1.79 4.01 -4.92
N MET A 70 0.71 4.07 -5.69
CA MET A 70 0.11 2.90 -6.35
C MET A 70 1.08 2.24 -7.33
N ARG A 71 1.74 3.02 -8.18
CA ARG A 71 2.78 2.52 -9.10
C ARG A 71 3.95 1.89 -8.35
N ARG A 72 4.38 2.50 -7.24
CA ARG A 72 5.45 1.94 -6.39
C ARG A 72 5.05 0.60 -5.77
N ILE A 73 3.78 0.44 -5.38
CA ILE A 73 3.26 -0.83 -4.85
C ILE A 73 3.27 -1.93 -5.91
N GLU A 74 2.85 -1.63 -7.14
CA GLU A 74 2.87 -2.58 -8.25
C GLU A 74 4.29 -3.06 -8.56
N ASP A 75 5.23 -2.12 -8.71
CA ASP A 75 6.64 -2.40 -8.96
C ASP A 75 7.28 -3.19 -7.80
N ALA A 76 7.04 -2.78 -6.55
CA ALA A 76 7.55 -3.47 -5.37
C ALA A 76 6.97 -4.89 -5.23
N LYS A 77 5.68 -5.08 -5.53
CA LYS A 77 5.03 -6.40 -5.53
C LYS A 77 5.66 -7.30 -6.59
N SER A 78 5.80 -6.80 -7.82
CA SER A 78 6.42 -7.55 -8.93
C SER A 78 7.85 -7.97 -8.56
N LYS A 79 8.69 -7.03 -8.11
CA LYS A 79 10.07 -7.28 -7.67
C LYS A 79 10.19 -8.24 -6.49
N PHE A 80 9.19 -8.30 -5.62
CA PHE A 80 9.16 -9.26 -4.52
C PHE A 80 8.77 -10.66 -4.99
N MET A 81 7.75 -10.76 -5.86
CA MET A 81 7.30 -12.02 -6.43
C MET A 81 8.36 -12.70 -7.32
N GLU A 82 9.26 -11.94 -7.94
CA GLU A 82 10.42 -12.48 -8.67
C GLU A 82 11.37 -13.33 -7.79
N VAL A 83 11.44 -13.04 -6.49
CA VAL A 83 12.37 -13.69 -5.55
C VAL A 83 11.68 -14.53 -4.49
N PHE A 84 10.35 -14.54 -4.46
CA PHE A 84 9.56 -15.21 -3.43
C PHE A 84 8.54 -16.17 -4.06
N ASP A 85 8.74 -17.46 -3.83
CA ASP A 85 7.81 -18.49 -4.30
C ASP A 85 6.57 -18.55 -3.40
N VAL A 86 5.52 -17.87 -3.87
CA VAL A 86 4.21 -17.80 -3.21
C VAL A 86 3.57 -19.18 -3.06
N LYS A 87 3.74 -20.08 -4.04
CA LYS A 87 3.12 -21.41 -4.00
C LYS A 87 3.74 -22.25 -2.90
N ALA A 88 5.07 -22.34 -2.91
CA ALA A 88 5.82 -23.07 -1.89
C ALA A 88 5.63 -22.47 -0.47
N ALA A 89 5.38 -21.16 -0.37
CA ALA A 89 5.12 -20.50 0.90
C ALA A 89 3.69 -20.71 1.43
N SER A 90 2.74 -21.07 0.56
CA SER A 90 1.32 -21.29 0.91
C SER A 90 0.98 -22.71 1.34
N GLU A 91 1.95 -23.63 1.26
CA GLU A 91 1.77 -25.01 1.69
C GLU A 91 1.62 -25.08 3.22
N GLU A 92 0.52 -25.67 3.69
CA GLU A 92 0.30 -25.93 5.11
C GLU A 92 1.36 -26.89 5.65
N LYS A 93 1.86 -26.59 6.86
CA LYS A 93 2.81 -27.44 7.55
C LYS A 93 2.29 -27.81 8.93
N ASP A 94 2.32 -29.11 9.20
CA ASP A 94 2.02 -29.64 10.53
C ASP A 94 3.23 -29.44 11.45
N GLY A 95 3.03 -28.74 12.58
CA GLY A 95 4.04 -28.54 13.61
C GLY A 95 4.06 -27.13 14.21
N GLU A 96 5.02 -26.88 15.10
CA GLU A 96 5.28 -25.53 15.61
C GLU A 96 5.83 -24.64 14.51
N ALA A 97 5.27 -23.43 14.38
CA ALA A 97 5.68 -22.47 13.36
C ALA A 97 7.11 -21.98 13.61
N SER A 98 7.99 -22.17 12.63
CA SER A 98 9.34 -21.61 12.65
C SER A 98 9.34 -20.13 12.29
N ASP A 99 10.46 -19.44 12.53
CA ASP A 99 10.68 -18.06 12.06
C ASP A 99 10.44 -17.90 10.55
N TYR A 100 10.77 -18.93 9.77
CA TYR A 100 10.53 -18.96 8.33
C TYR A 100 9.03 -19.02 8.01
N ASP A 101 8.26 -19.81 8.75
CA ASP A 101 6.80 -19.93 8.54
C ASP A 101 6.09 -18.64 8.90
N ILE A 102 6.50 -17.99 10.01
CA ILE A 102 6.01 -16.65 10.39
C ILE A 102 6.32 -15.62 9.29
N PHE A 103 7.52 -15.67 8.71
CA PHE A 103 7.89 -14.82 7.59
C PHE A 103 7.02 -15.06 6.36
N CYS A 104 6.74 -16.33 6.01
CA CYS A 104 5.87 -16.68 4.88
C CYS A 104 4.45 -16.14 5.09
N VAL A 105 3.86 -16.30 6.28
CA VAL A 105 2.55 -15.73 6.60
C VAL A 105 2.53 -14.22 6.41
N LYS A 106 3.57 -13.52 6.90
CA LYS A 106 3.71 -12.07 6.71
C LYS A 106 3.85 -11.70 5.22
N ALA A 107 4.63 -12.45 4.46
CA ALA A 107 4.83 -12.22 3.03
C ALA A 107 3.52 -12.39 2.25
N LEU A 108 2.79 -13.48 2.49
CA LEU A 108 1.52 -13.79 1.84
C LEU A 108 0.45 -12.75 2.18
N THR A 109 0.33 -12.36 3.44
CA THR A 109 -0.62 -11.30 3.86
C THR A 109 -0.30 -9.96 3.20
N THR A 110 0.98 -9.58 3.12
CA THR A 110 1.42 -8.34 2.45
C THR A 110 1.14 -8.38 0.94
N ILE A 111 1.39 -9.51 0.27
CA ILE A 111 1.07 -9.70 -1.15
C ILE A 111 -0.45 -9.61 -1.39
N LYS A 112 -1.24 -10.24 -0.51
CA LYS A 112 -2.69 -10.20 -0.59
C LYS A 112 -3.21 -8.76 -0.47
N GLU A 113 -2.76 -8.02 0.55
CA GLU A 113 -3.13 -6.61 0.74
C GLU A 113 -2.79 -5.77 -0.51
N ALA A 114 -1.59 -5.93 -1.06
CA ALA A 114 -1.20 -5.24 -2.28
C ALA A 114 -2.07 -5.64 -3.49
N THR A 115 -2.42 -6.92 -3.62
CA THR A 115 -3.26 -7.42 -4.71
C THR A 115 -4.67 -6.88 -4.63
N ASP A 116 -5.32 -7.02 -3.48
CA ASP A 116 -6.66 -6.48 -3.22
C ASP A 116 -6.67 -4.97 -3.50
N LEU A 117 -5.61 -4.25 -3.13
CA LEU A 117 -5.50 -2.82 -3.39
C LEU A 117 -5.40 -2.50 -4.89
N ILE A 118 -4.56 -3.22 -5.64
CA ILE A 118 -4.38 -3.05 -7.10
C ILE A 118 -5.67 -3.33 -7.84
N GLU A 119 -6.35 -4.42 -7.51
CA GLU A 119 -7.62 -4.80 -8.13
C GLU A 119 -8.70 -3.75 -7.87
N ASN A 120 -8.80 -3.25 -6.64
CA ASN A 120 -9.73 -2.18 -6.29
C ASN A 120 -9.39 -0.85 -6.98
N HIS A 121 -8.11 -0.55 -7.22
CA HIS A 121 -7.70 0.66 -7.93
C HIS A 121 -8.04 0.58 -9.43
N HIS A 122 -7.75 -0.56 -10.06
CA HIS A 122 -8.10 -0.80 -11.46
C HIS A 122 -9.61 -0.92 -11.69
N GLY A 123 -10.35 -1.48 -10.74
CA GLY A 123 -11.81 -1.55 -10.77
C GLY A 123 -12.49 -0.18 -10.69
N LYS A 124 -11.84 0.84 -10.11
CA LYS A 124 -12.34 2.23 -10.01
C LYS A 124 -11.97 3.10 -11.21
N SER A 125 -11.07 2.66 -12.10
CA SER A 125 -10.65 3.39 -13.30
C SER A 125 -11.42 3.00 -14.57
N LYS A 126 -12.51 2.22 -14.45
CA LYS A 126 -13.42 1.87 -15.55
C LYS A 126 -14.71 2.67 -15.49
#